data_AF-A0A9D2F9B9-F1
#
_entry.id   AF-A0A9D2F9B9-F1
#
_cell.length_a   1.000
_cell.length_b   1.000
_cell.length_c   1.000
_cell.angle_alpha   90.00
_cell.angle_beta   90.00
_cell.angle_gamma   90.00
#
_symmetry.space_group_name_H-M   'P 1'
#
loop_
_entity.id
_entity.type
_entity.pdbx_description
1 polymer ?
#
loop_
_entity_poly.entity_id
_entity_poly.type
_entity_poly.pdbx_seq_one_letter_code
_entity_poly.pdbx_strand_id
1 'polypeptide(L)'
;YSGIAGKLAAVLVLKPLKKFKKKMDYTEYGGAPLMGIAQPVIKAHGSSNPKAFMNAIRQARNFVQQEVIADIRAGLDKINLEHPAE
;
A
#
# COMPACT_ATOMS: atom_id res chain seq x y z
N TYR A 1 13.21 0.12 36.15
CA TYR A 1 13.27 0.83 34.85
C TYR A 1 12.44 2.13 34.82
N SER A 2 12.38 2.91 35.91
CA SER A 2 11.53 4.12 36.03
C SER A 2 12.30 5.45 36.18
N GLY A 3 13.61 5.46 35.92
CA GLY A 3 14.46 6.66 35.98
C GLY A 3 14.34 7.55 34.74
N ILE A 4 14.72 8.82 34.87
CA ILE A 4 14.66 9.84 33.79
C ILE A 4 15.42 9.39 32.54
N ALA A 5 16.60 8.78 32.71
CA ALA A 5 17.39 8.25 31.61
C ALA A 5 16.66 7.14 30.82
N GLY A 6 15.93 6.26 31.50
CA GLY A 6 15.12 5.21 30.86
C GLY A 6 13.93 5.78 30.07
N LYS A 7 13.30 6.85 30.58
CA LYS A 7 12.24 7.57 29.86
C LYS A 7 12.78 8.27 28.60
N LEU A 8 13.97 8.86 28.67
CA LEU A 8 14.61 9.50 27.53
C LEU A 8 14.94 8.49 26.42
N ALA A 9 15.54 7.35 26.80
CA ALA A 9 15.82 6.26 25.86
C ALA A 9 14.54 5.71 25.21
N ALA A 10 13.46 5.54 25.99
CA ALA A 10 12.18 5.10 25.46
C ALA A 10 11.61 6.08 24.41
N VAL A 11 11.69 7.39 24.64
CA VAL A 11 11.20 8.41 23.69
C VAL A 11 11.96 8.38 22.37
N LEU A 12 13.29 8.18 22.41
CA LEU A 12 14.12 8.09 21.21
C LEU A 12 13.72 6.90 20.33
N VAL A 13 13.40 5.75 20.93
CA VAL A 13 13.05 4.53 20.20
C VAL A 13 11.55 4.46 19.86
N LEU A 14 10.69 5.18 20.58
CA LEU A 14 9.24 5.13 20.38
C LEU A 14 8.80 5.64 19.00
N LYS A 15 9.43 6.70 18.47
CA LYS A 15 9.09 7.26 17.15
C LYS A 15 9.33 6.25 16.00
N PRO A 16 10.51 5.63 15.86
CA PRO A 16 10.73 4.62 14.83
C PRO A 16 9.84 3.39 15.04
N LEU A 17 9.62 2.95 16.29
CA LEU A 17 8.70 1.84 16.58
C LEU A 17 7.25 2.15 16.16
N LYS A 18 6.75 3.36 16.40
CA LYS A 18 5.42 3.77 15.94
C LYS A 18 5.31 3.78 14.41
N LYS A 19 6.36 4.25 13.71
CA LYS A 19 6.41 4.19 12.24
C LYS A 19 6.44 2.75 11.73
N PHE A 20 7.20 1.88 12.39
CA PHE A 20 7.27 0.46 12.06
C PHE A 20 5.91 -0.22 12.24
N LYS A 21 5.26 -0.03 13.40
CA LYS A 21 3.90 -0.52 13.65
C LYS A 21 2.92 -0.08 12.57
N LYS A 22 3.02 1.19 12.12
CA LYS A 22 2.17 1.72 11.05
C LYS A 22 2.39 0.98 9.73
N LYS A 23 3.63 0.62 9.37
CA LYS A 23 3.90 -0.17 8.15
C LYS A 23 3.32 -1.59 8.20
N MET A 24 3.19 -2.17 9.39
CA MET A 24 2.59 -3.50 9.58
C MET A 24 1.06 -3.47 9.67
N ASP A 25 0.45 -2.29 9.83
CA ASP A 25 -0.99 -2.15 9.95
C ASP A 25 -1.64 -2.18 8.56
N TYR A 26 -2.34 -3.28 8.25
CA TYR A 26 -3.04 -3.47 6.98
C TYR A 26 -4.11 -2.39 6.70
N THR A 27 -4.61 -1.70 7.74
CA THR A 27 -5.60 -0.63 7.59
C THR A 27 -5.03 0.62 6.93
N GLU A 28 -3.70 0.76 6.86
CA GLU A 28 -3.02 1.90 6.22
C GLU A 28 -3.12 1.87 4.69
N TYR A 29 -3.31 0.69 4.11
CA TYR A 29 -3.52 0.50 2.66
C TYR A 29 -5.01 0.35 2.33
N GLY A 30 -5.79 -0.27 3.22
CA GLY A 30 -7.25 -0.25 3.19
C GLY A 30 -7.93 -1.31 2.32
N GLY A 31 -7.25 -1.80 1.29
CA GLY A 31 -7.71 -2.89 0.43
C GLY A 31 -6.59 -3.49 -0.42
N ALA A 32 -6.91 -4.58 -1.11
CA ALA A 32 -6.00 -5.25 -2.03
C ALA A 32 -6.37 -4.89 -3.48
N PRO A 33 -5.40 -4.47 -4.32
CA PRO A 33 -5.64 -4.26 -5.75
C PRO A 33 -5.81 -5.61 -6.46
N LEU A 34 -6.84 -5.72 -7.28
CA LEU A 34 -6.97 -6.83 -8.23
C LEU A 34 -6.12 -6.53 -9.46
N MET A 35 -5.14 -7.39 -9.74
CA MET A 35 -4.21 -7.23 -10.85
C MET A 35 -4.67 -7.99 -12.09
N GLY A 36 -4.20 -7.57 -13.27
CA GLY A 36 -4.48 -8.24 -14.54
C GLY A 36 -5.84 -7.89 -15.17
N ILE A 37 -6.59 -6.98 -14.58
CA ILE A 37 -7.86 -6.46 -15.10
C ILE A 37 -7.67 -5.11 -15.79
N ALA A 38 -8.61 -4.73 -16.65
CA ALA A 38 -8.47 -3.56 -17.52
C ALA A 38 -8.54 -2.20 -16.80
N GLN A 39 -9.02 -2.16 -15.55
CA GLN A 39 -9.25 -0.93 -14.78
C GLN A 39 -8.93 -1.14 -13.29
N PRO A 40 -8.61 -0.09 -12.51
CA PRO A 40 -8.33 -0.23 -11.08
C PRO A 40 -9.55 -0.76 -10.30
N VAL A 41 -9.38 -1.91 -9.64
CA VAL A 41 -10.36 -2.44 -8.69
C VAL A 41 -9.66 -2.76 -7.38
N ILE A 42 -10.15 -2.17 -6.30
CA ILE A 42 -9.62 -2.38 -4.94
C ILE A 42 -10.66 -3.15 -4.12
N LYS A 43 -10.27 -4.32 -3.60
CA LYS A 43 -11.10 -5.09 -2.69
C LYS A 43 -10.80 -4.70 -1.24
N ALA A 44 -11.75 -4.04 -0.58
CA ALA A 44 -11.72 -3.85 0.87
C ALA A 44 -12.15 -5.13 1.60
N HIS A 45 -11.68 -5.31 2.84
CA HIS A 45 -12.11 -6.41 3.69
C HIS A 45 -13.51 -6.14 4.30
N GLY A 46 -14.30 -7.19 4.56
CA GLY A 46 -15.68 -7.04 5.05
C GLY A 46 -15.78 -6.37 6.42
N SER A 47 -14.79 -6.57 7.29
CA SER A 47 -14.69 -5.91 8.59
C SER A 47 -13.84 -4.61 8.56
N SER A 48 -13.64 -4.01 7.38
CA SER A 48 -12.91 -2.74 7.25
C SER A 48 -13.57 -1.64 8.07
N ASN A 49 -12.80 -1.00 8.95
CA ASN A 49 -13.22 0.21 9.65
C ASN A 49 -13.20 1.45 8.71
N PRO A 50 -13.75 2.61 9.12
CA PRO A 50 -13.84 3.79 8.26
C PRO A 50 -12.49 4.26 7.70
N LYS A 51 -11.41 4.16 8.48
CA LYS A 51 -10.05 4.52 8.04
C LYS A 51 -9.54 3.58 6.96
N ALA A 52 -9.74 2.27 7.12
CA ALA A 52 -9.38 1.28 6.11
C ALA A 52 -10.16 1.52 4.81
N PHE A 53 -11.47 1.78 4.88
CA PHE A 53 -12.26 2.04 3.68
C PHE A 53 -11.85 3.34 2.97
N MET A 54 -11.60 4.43 3.72
CA MET A 54 -11.03 5.66 3.18
C MET A 54 -9.68 5.41 2.46
N ASN A 55 -8.82 4.59 3.05
CA ASN A 55 -7.53 4.23 2.44
C ASN A 55 -7.69 3.40 1.16
N ALA A 56 -8.70 2.52 1.08
CA ALA A 56 -9.01 1.78 -0.15
C ALA A 56 -9.42 2.72 -1.30
N ILE A 57 -10.27 3.71 -1.02
CA ILE A 57 -10.65 4.75 -2.00
C ILE A 57 -9.44 5.57 -2.42
N ARG A 58 -8.60 5.97 -1.45
CA ARG A 58 -7.35 6.70 -1.73
C ARG A 58 -6.41 5.88 -2.60
N GLN A 59 -6.32 4.57 -2.39
CA GLN A 59 -5.52 3.67 -3.22
C GLN A 59 -6.07 3.60 -4.64
N ALA A 60 -7.39 3.45 -4.82
CA ALA A 60 -8.02 3.47 -6.14
C ALA A 60 -7.76 4.78 -6.89
N ARG A 61 -7.91 5.94 -6.21
CA ARG A 61 -7.59 7.24 -6.77
C ARG A 61 -6.13 7.33 -7.21
N ASN A 62 -5.20 6.86 -6.38
CA ASN A 62 -3.78 6.89 -6.71
C ASN A 62 -3.46 6.00 -7.93
N PHE A 63 -4.10 4.83 -8.07
CA PHE A 63 -3.95 3.97 -9.25
C PHE A 63 -4.35 4.68 -10.55
N VAL A 64 -5.44 5.45 -10.50
CA VAL A 64 -5.89 6.26 -11.63
C VAL A 64 -4.92 7.43 -11.90
N GLN A 65 -4.56 8.18 -10.86
CA GLN A 65 -3.69 9.37 -10.99
C GLN A 65 -2.27 9.04 -11.45
N GLN A 66 -1.76 7.87 -11.10
CA GLN A 66 -0.42 7.41 -11.49
C GLN A 66 -0.45 6.52 -12.74
N GLU A 67 -1.61 6.37 -13.41
CA GLU A 67 -1.75 5.61 -14.66
C GLU A 67 -1.17 4.18 -14.58
N VAL A 68 -1.28 3.54 -13.41
CA VAL A 68 -0.63 2.25 -13.12
C VAL A 68 -0.97 1.16 -14.15
N ILE A 69 -2.19 1.16 -14.66
CA ILE A 69 -2.63 0.19 -15.69
C ILE A 69 -1.94 0.44 -17.03
N ALA A 70 -1.69 1.70 -17.39
CA ALA A 70 -0.97 2.04 -18.61
C ALA A 70 0.50 1.62 -18.49
N ASP A 71 1.13 1.86 -17.34
CA ASP A 71 2.51 1.42 -17.08
C ASP A 71 2.66 -0.10 -17.17
N ILE A 72 1.72 -0.85 -16.58
CA ILE A 72 1.71 -2.31 -16.67
C ILE A 72 1.55 -2.77 -18.12
N ARG A 73 0.62 -2.19 -18.89
CA ARG A 73 0.45 -2.51 -20.31
C ARG A 73 1.72 -2.26 -21.10
N ALA A 74 2.30 -1.06 -20.96
CA ALA A 74 3.53 -0.69 -21.65
C ALA A 74 4.70 -1.63 -21.28
N GLY A 75 4.75 -2.09 -20.02
CA GLY A 75 5.71 -3.10 -19.58
C GLY A 75 5.52 -4.46 -20.25
N LEU A 76 4.27 -4.94 -20.34
CA LEU A 76 3.94 -6.20 -21.01
C LEU A 76 4.20 -6.14 -22.51
N ASP A 77 3.88 -5.03 -23.18
CA ASP A 77 4.12 -4.86 -24.61
C ASP A 77 5.62 -4.96 -24.94
N LYS A 78 6.48 -4.37 -24.10
CA LYS A 78 7.95 -4.52 -24.24
C LYS A 78 8.39 -5.97 -24.11
N ILE A 79 7.86 -6.70 -23.13
CA ILE A 79 8.18 -8.11 -22.92
C ILE A 79 7.76 -8.95 -24.14
N ASN A 80 6.56 -8.70 -24.69
CA ASN A 80 6.06 -9.40 -25.88
C ASN A 80 6.87 -9.08 -27.14
N LEU A 81 7.43 -7.87 -27.25
CA LEU A 81 8.32 -7.51 -28.36
C LEU A 81 9.67 -8.24 -28.26
N GLU A 82 10.20 -8.39 -27.05
CA GLU A 82 11.45 -9.12 -26.80
C GLU A 82 11.29 -10.64 -26.92
N HIS A 83 10.11 -11.16 -26.55
CA HIS A 83 9.78 -12.58 -26.60
C HIS A 83 8.40 -12.75 -27.26
N PRO A 84 8.33 -12.70 -28.60
CA PRO A 84 7.09 -12.94 -29.31
C PRO A 84 6.56 -14.32 -28.93
N ALA A 85 5.30 -14.38 -28.49
CA ALA A 85 4.63 -15.67 -28.29
C ALA A 85 4.65 -16.43 -29.62
N GLU A 86 5.22 -17.64 -29.61
CA GLU A 86 5.19 -18.57 -30.75
C GLU A 86 3.76 -18.87 -31.21
#